data_AF-A0A2J0Q8J5-F1
#
_entry.id   AF-A0A2J0Q8J5-F1
#
_cell.length_a   1.000
_cell.length_b   1.000
_cell.length_c   1.000
_cell.angle_alpha   90.00
_cell.angle_beta   90.00
_cell.angle_gamma   90.00
#
_symmetry.space_group_name_H-M   'P 1'
#
loop_
_entity.id
_entity.type
_entity.pdbx_description
1 polymer ?
#
loop_
_entity_poly.entity_id
_entity_poly.type
_entity_poly.pdbx_seq_one_letter_code
_entity_poly.pdbx_strand_id
1 'polypeptide(L)'
;MQPIIKTFTEPDWDYLFWTWDLEKQWQESLPRPTERELLGIFPEAKKILPALLRDWQQRKSELTKELARKLKIVKLGADSDSERFFWTEWLKTKYLGEITEIVNDIKKFKRMMAISNNRGRALRSEESLQKALAVPIASAIRIKLRKLGNKLVGLCPLHNESNPSFYIYTDTNSFYCYGCGKGGNVINLVRFLHDYTFPEAIKYLTNL
;
A
#
# COMPACT_ATOMS: atom_id res chain seq x y z
N MET A 1 3.64 39.72 54.27
CA MET A 1 4.25 38.88 53.23
C MET A 1 3.79 39.39 51.88
N GLN A 2 4.70 39.96 51.07
CA GLN A 2 4.37 40.31 49.69
C GLN A 2 4.45 39.06 48.81
N PRO A 3 3.55 38.90 47.81
CA PRO A 3 3.58 37.77 46.91
C PRO A 3 4.81 37.86 46.00
N ILE A 4 5.56 36.76 45.90
CA ILE A 4 6.67 36.61 44.95
C ILE A 4 6.03 36.49 43.56
N ILE A 5 6.01 37.60 42.82
CA ILE A 5 5.67 37.59 41.40
C ILE A 5 6.87 36.93 40.70
N LYS A 6 6.71 35.67 40.27
CA LYS A 6 7.68 35.05 39.35
C LYS A 6 7.59 35.82 38.03
N THR A 7 8.56 36.69 37.78
CA THR A 7 8.74 37.33 36.49
C THR A 7 8.94 36.24 35.44
N PHE A 8 8.05 36.16 34.47
CA PHE A 8 8.19 35.26 33.32
C PHE A 8 9.36 35.81 32.48
N THR A 9 10.54 35.21 32.60
CA THR A 9 11.67 35.54 31.72
C THR A 9 11.31 35.10 30.32
N GLU A 10 11.49 35.97 29.32
CA GLU A 10 11.28 35.62 27.93
C GLU A 10 12.08 34.36 27.56
N PRO A 11 11.51 33.44 26.76
CA PRO A 11 12.25 32.28 26.29
C PRO A 11 13.50 32.73 25.53
N ASP A 12 14.63 32.11 25.83
CA ASP A 12 15.84 32.27 25.03
C ASP A 12 15.62 31.58 23.68
N TRP A 13 15.12 32.35 22.72
CA TRP A 13 14.82 31.87 21.38
C TRP A 13 16.07 31.37 20.67
N ASP A 14 17.22 32.00 20.87
CA ASP A 14 18.47 31.58 20.25
C ASP A 14 18.90 30.19 20.77
N TYR A 15 18.76 29.94 22.07
CA TYR A 15 18.98 28.62 22.65
C TYR A 15 17.97 27.57 22.16
N LEU A 16 16.68 27.94 22.05
CA LEU A 16 15.64 27.04 21.54
C LEU A 16 15.85 26.69 20.06
N PHE A 17 16.23 27.66 19.22
CA PHE A 17 16.56 27.40 17.82
C PHE A 17 17.83 26.54 17.68
N TRP A 18 18.87 26.83 18.46
CA TRP A 18 20.11 26.04 18.47
C TRP A 18 19.87 24.60 18.91
N THR A 19 19.10 24.39 19.98
CA THR A 19 18.75 23.04 20.45
C THR A 19 17.87 22.29 19.46
N TRP A 20 16.96 22.97 18.76
CA TRP A 20 16.16 22.37 17.70
C TRP A 20 17.00 21.91 16.50
N ASP A 21 17.97 22.73 16.07
CA ASP A 21 18.89 22.36 14.99
C ASP A 21 19.79 21.18 15.37
N LEU A 22 20.30 21.17 16.61
CA LEU A 22 21.07 20.05 17.14
C LEU A 22 20.24 18.77 17.25
N GLU A 23 19.00 18.87 17.73
CA GLU A 23 18.09 17.73 17.79
C GLU A 23 17.84 17.16 16.40
N LYS A 24 17.59 18.02 15.41
CA LYS A 24 17.40 17.61 14.02
C LYS A 24 18.63 16.90 13.46
N GLN A 25 19.82 17.48 13.64
CA GLN A 25 21.08 16.86 13.22
C GLN A 25 21.31 15.50 13.89
N TRP A 26 21.01 15.41 15.18
CA TRP A 26 21.08 14.15 15.91
C TRP A 26 20.08 13.12 15.37
N GLN A 27 18.82 13.50 15.14
CA GLN A 27 17.79 12.61 14.56
C GLN A 27 18.16 12.13 13.15
N GLU A 28 18.79 12.99 12.35
CA GLU A 28 19.30 12.63 11.02
C GLU A 28 20.51 11.69 11.09
N SER A 29 21.33 11.80 12.14
CA SER A 29 22.48 10.91 12.38
C SER A 29 22.07 9.51 12.84
N LEU A 30 20.84 9.31 13.33
CA LEU A 30 20.39 8.01 13.83
C LEU A 30 20.34 6.98 12.70
N PRO A 31 20.84 5.75 12.92
CA PRO A 31 20.74 4.69 11.93
C PRO A 31 19.27 4.40 11.62
N ARG A 32 18.94 4.24 10.34
CA ARG A 32 17.59 3.91 9.87
C ARG A 32 17.56 2.46 9.37
N PRO A 33 17.62 1.47 10.28
CA PRO A 33 17.66 0.07 9.89
C PRO A 33 16.38 -0.29 9.13
N THR A 34 16.56 -1.03 8.05
CA THR A 34 15.48 -1.66 7.29
C THR A 34 14.72 -2.65 8.17
N GLU A 35 13.49 -2.98 7.79
CA GLU A 35 12.68 -4.02 8.46
C GLU A 35 13.42 -5.36 8.59
N ARG A 36 14.32 -5.68 7.64
CA ARG A 36 15.14 -6.89 7.66
C ARG A 36 16.25 -6.81 8.71
N GLU A 37 16.94 -5.68 8.78
CA GLU A 37 17.99 -5.44 9.78
C GLU A 37 17.39 -5.42 11.19
N LEU A 38 16.25 -4.75 11.38
CA LEU A 38 15.51 -4.77 12.65
C LEU A 38 15.16 -6.18 13.10
N LEU A 39 14.69 -7.05 12.20
CA LEU A 39 14.38 -8.44 12.51
C LEU A 39 15.62 -9.33 12.74
N GLY A 40 16.81 -8.85 12.33
CA GLY A 40 18.09 -9.46 12.65
C GLY A 40 18.60 -9.03 14.02
N ILE A 41 18.46 -7.74 14.35
CA ILE A 41 18.83 -7.16 15.64
C ILE A 41 17.88 -7.67 16.76
N PHE A 42 16.58 -7.76 16.46
CA PHE A 42 15.52 -8.13 17.41
C PHE A 42 14.74 -9.37 16.90
N PRO A 43 15.33 -10.57 16.93
CA PRO A 43 14.71 -11.77 16.39
C PRO A 43 13.42 -12.20 17.12
N GLU A 44 13.29 -11.89 18.42
CA GLU A 44 12.11 -12.15 19.24
C GLU A 44 10.87 -11.41 18.74
N ALA A 45 11.04 -10.26 18.07
CA ALA A 45 9.95 -9.51 17.47
C ALA A 45 9.13 -10.38 16.50
N LYS A 46 9.76 -11.35 15.84
CA LYS A 46 9.08 -12.28 14.91
C LYS A 46 7.94 -13.06 15.57
N LYS A 47 8.08 -13.41 16.86
CA LYS A 47 7.10 -14.19 17.60
C LYS A 47 5.85 -13.37 17.93
N ILE A 48 5.99 -12.07 18.14
CA ILE A 48 4.88 -11.18 18.51
C ILE A 48 4.15 -10.59 17.31
N LEU A 49 4.79 -10.52 16.14
CA LEU A 49 4.20 -9.94 14.92
C LEU A 49 2.78 -10.45 14.58
N PRO A 50 2.47 -11.76 14.68
CA PRO A 50 1.11 -12.24 14.40
C PRO A 50 0.07 -11.73 15.40
N ALA A 51 0.45 -11.56 16.67
CA ALA A 51 -0.44 -11.02 17.70
C ALA A 51 -0.68 -9.52 17.43
N LEU A 52 0.39 -8.74 17.25
CA LEU A 52 0.30 -7.33 16.89
C LEU A 52 -0.56 -7.12 15.63
N LEU A 53 -0.35 -7.90 14.58
CA LEU A 53 -1.16 -7.78 13.37
C LEU A 53 -2.66 -7.95 13.67
N ARG A 54 -3.04 -8.93 14.51
CA ARG A 54 -4.45 -9.13 14.90
C ARG A 54 -4.98 -7.97 15.71
N ASP A 55 -4.22 -7.48 16.69
CA ASP A 55 -4.64 -6.39 17.57
C ASP A 55 -4.90 -5.10 16.76
N TRP A 56 -3.98 -4.78 15.84
CA TRP A 56 -4.12 -3.60 14.97
C TRP A 56 -5.26 -3.77 13.95
N GLN A 57 -5.50 -4.97 13.43
CA GLN A 57 -6.66 -5.26 12.59
C GLN A 57 -7.98 -5.10 13.36
N GLN A 58 -8.02 -5.55 14.61
CA GLN A 58 -9.17 -5.39 15.49
C GLN A 58 -9.42 -3.90 15.76
N ARG A 59 -8.40 -3.14 16.16
CA ARG A 59 -8.50 -1.70 16.39
C ARG A 59 -9.00 -0.94 15.17
N LYS A 60 -8.49 -1.29 13.97
CA LYS A 60 -9.00 -0.74 12.70
C LYS A 60 -10.50 -0.99 12.55
N SER A 61 -10.94 -2.23 12.80
CA SER A 61 -12.35 -2.62 12.68
C SER A 61 -13.24 -1.83 13.63
N GLU A 62 -12.80 -1.68 14.89
CA GLU A 62 -13.52 -0.93 15.92
C GLU A 62 -13.68 0.54 15.53
N LEU A 63 -12.60 1.22 15.18
CA LEU A 63 -12.63 2.63 14.77
C LEU A 63 -13.49 2.85 13.53
N THR A 64 -13.37 1.95 12.54
CA THR A 64 -14.17 2.06 11.31
C THR A 64 -15.66 1.90 11.62
N LYS A 65 -16.03 0.96 12.51
CA LYS A 65 -17.42 0.76 12.95
C LYS A 65 -17.92 1.95 13.76
N GLU A 66 -17.09 2.51 14.64
CA GLU A 66 -17.44 3.69 15.42
C GLU A 66 -17.68 4.91 14.52
N LEU A 67 -16.77 5.18 13.58
CA LEU A 67 -16.91 6.25 12.59
C LEU A 67 -18.18 6.06 11.77
N ALA A 68 -18.46 4.85 11.27
CA ALA A 68 -19.68 4.57 10.52
C ALA A 68 -20.96 4.83 11.34
N ARG A 69 -20.96 4.46 12.62
CA ARG A 69 -22.08 4.74 13.54
C ARG A 69 -22.28 6.25 13.72
N LYS A 70 -21.20 7.00 13.95
CA LYS A 70 -21.25 8.47 14.15
C LYS A 70 -21.71 9.19 12.88
N LEU A 71 -21.19 8.79 11.71
CA LEU A 71 -21.65 9.32 10.42
C LEU A 71 -23.13 9.02 10.18
N LYS A 72 -23.63 7.85 10.61
CA LYS A 72 -25.07 7.54 10.54
C LYS A 72 -25.90 8.47 11.43
N ILE A 73 -25.45 8.80 12.64
CA ILE A 73 -26.12 9.76 13.53
C ILE A 73 -26.19 11.13 12.86
N VAL A 74 -25.06 11.63 12.35
CA VAL A 74 -24.99 12.92 11.64
C VAL A 74 -25.93 12.94 10.43
N LYS A 75 -25.99 11.83 9.67
CA LYS A 75 -26.88 11.73 8.51
C LYS A 75 -28.36 11.81 8.89
N LEU A 76 -28.76 11.25 10.02
CA LEU A 76 -30.17 11.14 10.44
C LEU A 76 -30.64 12.33 11.29
N GLY A 77 -29.73 13.03 11.97
CA GLY A 77 -30.07 14.03 12.98
C GLY A 77 -29.53 15.44 12.75
N ALA A 78 -28.93 15.74 11.59
CA ALA A 78 -28.52 17.11 11.26
C ALA A 78 -29.71 17.92 10.71
N ASP A 79 -29.92 19.11 11.26
CA ASP A 79 -31.05 19.98 10.94
C ASP A 79 -30.84 20.78 9.64
N SER A 80 -29.61 20.81 9.12
CA SER A 80 -29.25 21.47 7.87
C SER A 80 -28.10 20.77 7.15
N ASP A 81 -27.92 21.11 5.86
CA ASP A 81 -26.78 20.62 5.07
C ASP A 81 -25.44 21.14 5.60
N SER A 82 -25.39 22.38 6.09
CA SER A 82 -24.20 22.99 6.69
C SER A 82 -23.77 22.27 7.96
N GLU A 83 -24.71 21.93 8.84
CA GLU A 83 -24.43 21.16 10.05
C GLU A 83 -23.98 19.73 9.72
N ARG A 84 -24.65 19.08 8.74
CA ARG A 84 -24.25 17.76 8.26
C ARG A 84 -22.82 17.77 7.72
N PHE A 85 -22.47 18.79 6.93
CA PHE A 85 -21.12 18.98 6.41
C PHE A 85 -20.10 19.15 7.54
N PHE A 86 -20.34 20.08 8.45
CA PHE A 86 -19.43 20.38 9.56
C PHE A 86 -19.10 19.13 10.39
N TRP A 87 -20.12 18.41 10.85
CA TRP A 87 -19.90 17.22 11.66
C TRP A 87 -19.27 16.07 10.87
N THR A 88 -19.58 15.95 9.58
CA THR A 88 -18.93 14.95 8.72
C THR A 88 -17.44 15.21 8.59
N GLU A 89 -17.04 16.44 8.30
CA GLU A 89 -15.63 16.80 8.16
C GLU A 89 -14.89 16.75 9.50
N TRP A 90 -15.52 17.17 10.59
CA TRP A 90 -14.93 17.05 11.93
C TRP A 90 -14.67 15.58 12.31
N LEU A 91 -15.63 14.68 12.04
CA LEU A 91 -15.43 13.25 12.25
C LEU A 91 -14.34 12.68 11.34
N LYS A 92 -14.24 13.10 10.08
CA LYS A 92 -13.13 12.67 9.22
C LYS A 92 -11.80 13.11 9.81
N THR A 93 -11.64 14.38 10.18
CA THR A 93 -10.41 14.90 10.77
C THR A 93 -10.02 14.16 12.04
N LYS A 94 -10.99 13.84 12.90
CA LYS A 94 -10.73 13.15 14.17
C LYS A 94 -10.27 11.69 13.99
N TYR A 95 -10.83 10.96 13.03
CA TYR A 95 -10.60 9.50 12.91
C TYR A 95 -9.63 9.11 11.78
N LEU A 96 -9.52 9.90 10.71
CA LEU A 96 -8.77 9.52 9.53
C LEU A 96 -7.27 9.42 9.78
N GLY A 97 -6.71 10.27 10.64
CA GLY A 97 -5.30 10.21 11.06
C GLY A 97 -4.95 8.87 11.69
N GLU A 98 -5.64 8.51 12.78
CA GLU A 98 -5.42 7.25 13.50
C GLU A 98 -5.66 6.03 12.59
N ILE A 99 -6.73 6.04 11.79
CA ILE A 99 -7.02 4.94 10.84
C ILE A 99 -5.88 4.80 9.82
N THR A 100 -5.32 5.91 9.34
CA THR A 100 -4.22 5.90 8.36
C THR A 100 -2.95 5.32 8.98
N GLU A 101 -2.60 5.74 10.19
CA GLU A 101 -1.46 5.20 10.96
C GLU A 101 -1.63 3.68 11.15
N ILE A 102 -2.78 3.24 11.63
CA ILE A 102 -3.10 1.82 11.81
C ILE A 102 -2.96 1.03 10.51
N VAL A 103 -3.45 1.57 9.39
CA VAL A 103 -3.32 0.91 8.09
C VAL A 103 -1.85 0.78 7.67
N ASN A 104 -1.03 1.79 7.95
CA ASN A 104 0.41 1.77 7.66
C ASN A 104 1.14 0.74 8.52
N ASP A 105 0.81 0.64 9.81
CA ASP A 105 1.38 -0.36 10.71
C ASP A 105 0.96 -1.78 10.35
N ILE A 106 -0.30 -2.00 9.98
CA ILE A 106 -0.75 -3.29 9.44
C ILE A 106 0.06 -3.69 8.20
N LYS A 107 0.32 -2.75 7.28
CA LYS A 107 1.17 -3.02 6.10
C LYS A 107 2.60 -3.36 6.52
N LYS A 108 3.17 -2.63 7.48
CA LYS A 108 4.51 -2.89 8.04
C LYS A 108 4.61 -4.29 8.66
N PHE A 109 3.69 -4.67 9.54
CA PHE A 109 3.69 -6.00 10.15
C PHE A 109 3.57 -7.12 9.11
N LYS A 110 2.73 -6.95 8.09
CA LYS A 110 2.63 -7.92 6.99
C LYS A 110 3.94 -8.09 6.23
N ARG A 111 4.66 -7.00 5.93
CA ARG A 111 5.99 -7.06 5.29
C ARG A 111 7.02 -7.76 6.19
N MET A 112 7.08 -7.38 7.47
CA MET A 112 7.97 -8.01 8.45
C MET A 112 7.70 -9.53 8.59
N MET A 113 6.43 -9.95 8.61
CA MET A 113 6.06 -11.36 8.61
C MET A 113 6.45 -12.09 7.31
N ALA A 114 6.37 -11.42 6.16
CA ALA A 114 6.79 -11.99 4.88
C ALA A 114 8.31 -12.19 4.80
N ILE A 115 9.08 -11.24 5.37
CA ILE A 115 10.54 -11.34 5.54
C ILE A 115 10.88 -12.52 6.46
N SER A 116 10.23 -12.61 7.63
CA SER A 116 10.49 -13.64 8.63
C SER A 116 10.25 -15.06 8.13
N ASN A 117 9.17 -15.27 7.37
CA ASN A 117 8.80 -16.62 6.90
C ASN A 117 9.61 -17.09 5.68
N ASN A 118 10.65 -16.34 5.27
CA ASN A 118 11.44 -16.61 4.06
C ASN A 118 10.62 -16.77 2.77
N ARG A 119 9.31 -16.42 2.79
CA ARG A 119 8.40 -16.52 1.64
C ARG A 119 8.89 -15.69 0.46
N GLY A 120 9.65 -14.63 0.75
CA GLY A 120 10.31 -13.83 -0.28
C GLY A 120 11.43 -14.53 -1.04
N ARG A 121 12.03 -15.63 -0.55
CA ARG A 121 13.17 -16.29 -1.22
C ARG A 121 12.71 -17.27 -2.30
N ALA A 122 11.67 -18.06 -2.02
CA ALA A 122 11.07 -18.96 -3.01
C ALA A 122 10.43 -18.19 -4.18
N LEU A 123 9.75 -17.06 -3.90
CA LEU A 123 9.14 -16.18 -4.92
C LEU A 123 10.15 -15.31 -5.69
N ARG A 124 11.39 -15.20 -5.22
CA ARG A 124 12.48 -14.46 -5.88
C ARG A 124 13.54 -15.38 -6.48
N SER A 125 13.27 -16.68 -6.58
CA SER A 125 14.16 -17.55 -7.34
C SER A 125 14.03 -17.23 -8.82
N GLU A 126 15.14 -17.34 -9.54
CA GLU A 126 15.14 -17.27 -11.01
C GLU A 126 14.12 -18.26 -11.59
N GLU A 127 14.01 -19.44 -10.98
CA GLU A 127 13.02 -20.46 -11.34
C GLU A 127 11.57 -19.96 -11.26
N SER A 128 11.18 -19.28 -10.17
CA SER A 128 9.82 -18.73 -10.03
C SER A 128 9.54 -17.63 -11.06
N LEU A 129 10.55 -16.82 -11.38
CA LEU A 129 10.45 -15.81 -12.42
C LEU A 129 10.26 -16.46 -13.80
N GLN A 130 11.08 -17.44 -14.15
CA GLN A 130 10.98 -18.17 -15.42
C GLN A 130 9.64 -18.90 -15.54
N LYS A 131 9.18 -19.55 -14.46
CA LYS A 131 7.86 -20.20 -14.42
C LYS A 131 6.72 -19.21 -14.66
N ALA A 132 6.79 -18.01 -14.07
CA ALA A 132 5.79 -16.96 -14.32
C ALA A 132 5.85 -16.44 -15.76
N LEU A 133 7.05 -16.19 -16.30
CA LEU A 133 7.24 -15.71 -17.68
C LEU A 133 6.81 -16.75 -18.74
N ALA A 134 6.84 -18.03 -18.41
CA ALA A 134 6.38 -19.12 -19.28
C ALA A 134 4.85 -19.18 -19.44
N VAL A 135 4.08 -18.50 -18.58
CA VAL A 135 2.61 -18.48 -18.67
C VAL A 135 2.19 -17.72 -19.94
N PRO A 136 1.45 -18.33 -20.88
CA PRO A 136 1.01 -17.65 -22.09
C PRO A 136 0.07 -16.48 -21.77
N ILE A 137 0.33 -15.30 -22.31
CA ILE A 137 -0.51 -14.10 -22.10
C ILE A 137 -1.98 -14.37 -22.42
N ALA A 138 -2.26 -15.13 -23.49
CA ALA A 138 -3.62 -15.47 -23.90
C ALA A 138 -4.40 -16.26 -22.83
N SER A 139 -3.71 -16.99 -21.94
CA SER A 139 -4.32 -17.73 -20.83
C SER A 139 -4.59 -16.86 -19.59
N ALA A 140 -3.91 -15.72 -19.46
CA ALA A 140 -4.03 -14.81 -18.32
C ALA A 140 -5.21 -13.83 -18.44
N ILE A 141 -5.92 -13.83 -19.58
CA ILE A 141 -7.01 -12.90 -19.89
C ILE A 141 -8.25 -13.64 -20.42
N ARG A 142 -9.43 -13.06 -20.17
CA ARG A 142 -10.72 -13.62 -20.61
C ARG A 142 -11.40 -12.71 -21.63
N ILE A 143 -10.73 -12.50 -22.76
CA ILE A 143 -11.25 -11.71 -23.89
C ILE A 143 -11.31 -12.56 -25.16
N LYS A 144 -12.20 -12.18 -26.09
CA LYS A 144 -12.22 -12.79 -27.43
C LYS A 144 -11.00 -12.32 -28.21
N LEU A 145 -10.21 -13.27 -28.70
CA LEU A 145 -9.03 -13.04 -29.51
C LEU A 145 -9.23 -13.63 -30.91
N ARG A 146 -8.72 -12.94 -31.92
CA ARG A 146 -8.64 -13.42 -33.31
C ARG A 146 -7.18 -13.62 -33.70
N LYS A 147 -6.90 -14.71 -34.42
CA LYS A 147 -5.56 -14.97 -34.96
C LYS A 147 -5.27 -14.06 -36.16
N LEU A 148 -4.08 -13.47 -36.19
CA LEU A 148 -3.55 -12.66 -37.28
C LEU A 148 -2.08 -13.04 -37.49
N GLY A 149 -1.82 -13.99 -38.39
CA GLY A 149 -0.48 -14.55 -38.58
C GLY A 149 0.06 -15.20 -37.29
N ASN A 150 1.21 -14.71 -36.82
CA ASN A 150 1.86 -15.08 -35.56
C ASN A 150 1.44 -14.20 -34.37
N LYS A 151 0.29 -13.53 -34.48
CA LYS A 151 -0.23 -12.66 -33.43
C LYS A 151 -1.67 -13.03 -33.07
N LEU A 152 -2.07 -12.68 -31.87
CA LEU A 152 -3.48 -12.65 -31.46
C LEU A 152 -3.90 -11.21 -31.26
N VAL A 153 -5.10 -10.86 -31.71
CA VAL A 153 -5.61 -9.48 -31.65
C VAL A 153 -6.99 -9.46 -31.00
N GLY A 154 -7.25 -8.49 -30.12
CA GLY A 154 -8.54 -8.31 -29.46
C GLY A 154 -8.74 -6.90 -28.90
N LEU A 155 -9.86 -6.71 -28.20
CA LEU A 155 -10.10 -5.50 -27.41
C LEU A 155 -9.19 -5.50 -26.18
N CYS A 156 -8.65 -4.34 -25.84
CA CYS A 156 -7.78 -4.20 -24.68
C CYS A 156 -8.52 -4.50 -23.37
N PRO A 157 -7.97 -5.34 -22.49
CA PRO A 157 -8.55 -5.56 -21.16
C PRO A 157 -8.13 -4.46 -20.15
N LEU A 158 -7.30 -3.50 -20.56
CA LEU A 158 -6.72 -2.46 -19.67
C LEU A 158 -7.35 -1.08 -19.85
N HIS A 159 -8.19 -0.87 -20.87
CA HIS A 159 -8.95 0.35 -21.12
C HIS A 159 -10.17 0.04 -22.00
N ASN A 160 -11.19 0.88 -21.94
CA ASN A 160 -12.41 0.67 -22.72
C ASN A 160 -12.25 1.22 -24.15
N GLU A 161 -12.49 0.38 -25.17
CA GLU A 161 -12.39 0.75 -26.58
C GLU A 161 -13.37 -0.06 -27.45
N SER A 162 -13.67 0.45 -28.66
CA SER A 162 -14.53 -0.23 -29.64
C SER A 162 -13.75 -0.92 -30.76
N ASN A 163 -12.51 -0.49 -31.01
CA ASN A 163 -11.64 -1.04 -32.04
C ASN A 163 -10.56 -1.92 -31.41
N PRO A 164 -10.29 -3.14 -31.92
CA PRO A 164 -9.22 -3.99 -31.40
C PRO A 164 -7.84 -3.32 -31.50
N SER A 165 -7.25 -2.96 -30.36
CA SER A 165 -5.89 -2.39 -30.32
C SER A 165 -4.90 -3.23 -29.51
N PHE A 166 -5.33 -4.34 -28.93
CA PHE A 166 -4.51 -5.22 -28.10
C PHE A 166 -3.92 -6.37 -28.93
N TYR A 167 -2.60 -6.40 -29.02
CA TYR A 167 -1.84 -7.39 -29.75
C TYR A 167 -1.03 -8.25 -28.80
N ILE A 168 -1.08 -9.56 -28.98
CA ILE A 168 -0.21 -10.55 -28.34
C ILE A 168 0.71 -11.11 -29.42
N TYR A 169 2.02 -11.02 -29.18
CA TYR A 169 3.06 -11.61 -30.00
C TYR A 169 3.40 -12.98 -29.43
N THR A 170 2.93 -14.06 -30.07
CA THR A 170 3.02 -15.41 -29.48
C THR A 170 4.45 -15.90 -29.37
N ASP A 171 5.31 -15.46 -30.29
CA ASP A 171 6.69 -15.93 -30.42
C ASP A 171 7.57 -15.43 -29.26
N THR A 172 7.27 -14.24 -28.74
CA THR A 172 8.01 -13.60 -27.65
C THR A 172 7.23 -13.61 -26.33
N ASN A 173 6.02 -14.18 -26.31
CA ASN A 173 5.06 -14.09 -25.20
C ASN A 173 4.96 -12.66 -24.62
N SER A 174 4.79 -11.67 -25.50
CA SER A 174 4.67 -10.25 -25.15
C SER A 174 3.37 -9.66 -25.66
N PHE A 175 2.94 -8.53 -25.09
CA PHE A 175 1.78 -7.78 -25.56
C PHE A 175 2.11 -6.31 -25.75
N TYR A 176 1.33 -5.68 -26.63
CA TYR A 176 1.27 -4.23 -26.74
C TYR A 176 -0.14 -3.80 -27.11
N CYS A 177 -0.60 -2.72 -26.49
CA CYS A 177 -1.86 -2.08 -26.82
C CYS A 177 -1.59 -0.74 -27.50
N TYR A 178 -1.97 -0.62 -28.77
CA TYR A 178 -1.82 0.62 -29.54
C TYR A 178 -2.82 1.72 -29.13
N GLY A 179 -3.87 1.38 -28.38
CA GLY A 179 -4.84 2.36 -27.87
C GLY A 179 -4.40 3.08 -26.60
N CYS A 180 -3.83 2.37 -25.61
CA CYS A 180 -3.40 2.96 -24.34
C CYS A 180 -1.88 2.99 -24.12
N GLY A 181 -1.09 2.48 -25.05
CA GLY A 181 0.37 2.48 -24.99
C GLY A 181 0.99 1.50 -23.98
N LYS A 182 0.18 0.69 -23.28
CA LYS A 182 0.67 -0.32 -22.34
C LYS A 182 1.19 -1.54 -23.08
N GLY A 183 2.31 -2.08 -22.62
CA GLY A 183 2.91 -3.31 -23.15
C GLY A 183 3.85 -3.97 -22.16
N GLY A 184 4.36 -5.14 -22.53
CA GLY A 184 5.31 -5.91 -21.73
C GLY A 184 5.05 -7.40 -21.80
N ASN A 185 5.46 -8.12 -20.76
CA ASN A 185 5.24 -9.56 -20.62
C ASN A 185 3.98 -9.84 -19.78
N VAL A 186 3.71 -11.13 -19.56
CA VAL A 186 2.56 -11.60 -18.75
C VAL A 186 2.56 -11.04 -17.32
N ILE A 187 3.72 -10.80 -16.72
CA ILE A 187 3.83 -10.20 -15.38
C ILE A 187 3.36 -8.74 -15.43
N ASN A 188 3.81 -7.96 -16.42
CA ASN A 188 3.31 -6.58 -16.60
C ASN A 188 1.79 -6.56 -16.75
N LEU A 189 1.24 -7.46 -17.56
CA LEU A 189 -0.19 -7.54 -17.81
C LEU A 189 -1.00 -7.80 -16.53
N VAL A 190 -0.62 -8.82 -15.76
CA VAL A 190 -1.27 -9.16 -14.48
C VAL A 190 -1.17 -8.02 -13.48
N ARG A 191 -0.02 -7.35 -13.41
CA ARG A 191 0.13 -6.16 -12.55
C ARG A 191 -0.86 -5.06 -12.93
N PHE A 192 -1.05 -4.79 -14.22
CA PHE A 192 -2.00 -3.79 -14.68
C PHE A 192 -3.47 -4.20 -14.46
N LEU A 193 -3.81 -5.49 -14.57
CA LEU A 193 -5.17 -5.99 -14.40
C LEU A 193 -5.63 -6.00 -12.95
N HIS A 194 -4.71 -6.33 -12.02
CA HIS A 194 -5.06 -6.60 -10.63
C HIS A 194 -4.45 -5.62 -9.63
N ASP A 195 -3.73 -4.60 -10.11
CA ASP A 195 -2.95 -3.66 -9.29
C ASP A 195 -1.96 -4.38 -8.35
N TYR A 196 -1.33 -5.43 -8.88
CA TYR A 196 -0.39 -6.25 -8.13
C TYR A 196 1.02 -5.66 -8.14
N THR A 197 1.70 -5.82 -7.00
CA THR A 197 3.16 -5.71 -6.94
C THR A 197 3.82 -6.85 -7.73
N PHE A 198 5.10 -6.70 -8.06
CA PHE A 198 5.84 -7.74 -8.80
C PHE A 198 5.79 -9.13 -8.14
N PRO A 199 6.01 -9.28 -6.82
CA PRO A 199 5.89 -10.59 -6.17
C PRO A 199 4.46 -11.15 -6.16
N GLU A 200 3.44 -10.29 -6.02
CA GLU A 200 2.04 -10.71 -6.07
C GLU A 200 1.65 -11.24 -7.46
N ALA A 201 2.17 -10.62 -8.53
CA ALA A 201 1.96 -11.10 -9.88
C ALA A 201 2.65 -12.45 -10.16
N ILE A 202 3.89 -12.65 -9.70
CA ILE A 202 4.56 -13.96 -9.78
C ILE A 202 3.73 -15.02 -9.03
N LYS A 203 3.28 -14.70 -7.82
CA LYS A 203 2.45 -15.58 -7.01
C LYS A 203 1.17 -16.01 -7.74
N TYR A 204 0.46 -15.02 -8.29
CA TYR A 204 -0.76 -15.25 -9.07
C TYR A 204 -0.52 -16.16 -10.28
N LEU A 205 0.57 -15.95 -11.02
CA LEU A 205 0.89 -16.71 -12.23
C LEU A 205 1.38 -18.13 -11.94
N THR A 206 1.95 -18.38 -10.76
CA THR A 206 2.57 -19.67 -10.42
C THR A 206 1.72 -20.52 -9.48
N ASN A 207 0.53 -20.05 -9.09
CA ASN A 207 -0.35 -20.65 -8.08
C ASN A 207 0.35 -20.88 -6.72
N LEU A 208 1.24 -19.97 -6.33
CA LEU A 208 1.91 -19.95 -5.01
C LEU A 208 1.08 -19.22 -3.94
#